data_AF-A0A1G3QM86-F1
#
_entry.id   AF-A0A1G3QM86-F1
#
_cell.length_a   1.000
_cell.length_b   1.000
_cell.length_c   1.000
_cell.angle_alpha   90.00
_cell.angle_beta   90.00
_cell.angle_gamma   90.00
#
_symmetry.space_group_name_H-M   'P 1'
#
loop_
_entity.id
_entity.type
_entity.pdbx_description
1 polymer ?
#
loop_
_entity_poly.entity_id
_entity_poly.type
_entity_poly.pdbx_seq_one_letter_code
_entity_poly.pdbx_strand_id
1 'polypeptide(L)'
;MNVKIYIILAASSFGLMILGSIIFNVLVPQEFTNNPQVEKIGLIVYFVLFLVLGFAVVPIFLKIFYTLQAKIGNQDLPLVKWIREHDQGITYFMWGFFLLGLIIALPAIIKDWFSK
;
A
#
# COMPACT_ATOMS: atom_id res chain seq x y z
N MET A 1 -6.22 16.44 1.85
CA MET A 1 -5.33 15.66 0.96
C MET A 1 -6.01 15.41 -0.39
N ASN A 2 -5.28 15.38 -1.52
CA ASN A 2 -5.88 15.11 -2.83
C ASN A 2 -6.04 13.60 -3.05
N VAL A 3 -7.23 13.06 -2.73
CA VAL A 3 -7.50 11.61 -2.83
C VAL A 3 -7.24 11.03 -4.22
N LYS A 4 -7.34 11.85 -5.28
CA LYS A 4 -7.09 11.40 -6.66
C LYS A 4 -5.67 10.88 -6.84
N ILE A 5 -4.68 11.54 -6.20
CA ILE A 5 -3.29 11.11 -6.25
C ILE A 5 -3.14 9.73 -5.63
N TYR A 6 -3.76 9.49 -4.47
CA TYR A 6 -3.69 8.19 -3.80
C TYR A 6 -4.40 7.09 -4.57
N ILE A 7 -5.53 7.39 -5.21
CA ILE A 7 -6.19 6.43 -6.11
C ILE A 7 -5.25 6.06 -7.27
N ILE A 8 -4.59 7.04 -7.89
CA ILE A 8 -3.62 6.78 -8.96
C ILE A 8 -2.48 5.93 -8.44
N LEU A 9 -1.90 6.26 -7.28
CA LEU A 9 -0.81 5.49 -6.68
C LEU A 9 -1.24 4.04 -6.37
N ALA A 10 -2.38 3.86 -5.72
CA ALA A 10 -2.90 2.53 -5.39
C ALA A 10 -3.19 1.70 -6.65
N ALA A 11 -3.91 2.27 -7.63
CA ALA A 11 -4.24 1.58 -8.87
C ALA A 11 -2.99 1.25 -9.70
N SER A 12 -2.02 2.18 -9.76
CA SER A 12 -0.76 1.97 -10.49
C SER A 12 0.09 0.90 -9.81
N SER A 13 0.28 0.97 -8.49
CA SER A 13 1.05 -0.03 -7.75
C SER A 13 0.44 -1.41 -7.85
N PHE A 14 -0.88 -1.53 -7.66
CA PHE A 14 -1.59 -2.79 -7.79
C PHE A 14 -1.53 -3.33 -9.23
N GLY A 15 -1.75 -2.48 -10.23
CA GLY A 15 -1.65 -2.83 -11.63
C GLY A 15 -0.25 -3.30 -12.02
N LEU A 16 0.79 -2.63 -11.54
CA LEU A 16 2.19 -3.01 -11.77
C LEU A 16 2.53 -4.35 -11.10
N MET A 17 2.01 -4.64 -9.91
CA MET A 17 2.18 -5.95 -9.27
C MET A 17 1.53 -7.08 -10.10
N ILE A 18 0.32 -6.86 -10.61
CA ILE A 18 -0.36 -7.86 -11.46
C ILE A 18 0.38 -8.04 -12.78
N LEU A 19 0.67 -6.95 -13.49
CA LEU A 19 1.37 -7.00 -14.77
C LEU A 19 2.76 -7.60 -14.63
N GLY A 20 3.50 -7.22 -13.58
CA GLY A 20 4.79 -7.80 -13.26
C GLY A 20 4.71 -9.31 -13.07
N SER A 21 3.65 -9.81 -12.42
CA SER A 21 3.47 -11.24 -12.15
C SER A 21 3.18 -12.00 -13.44
N ILE A 22 2.31 -11.45 -14.29
CA ILE A 22 1.99 -12.04 -15.59
C ILE A 22 3.24 -12.07 -16.47
N ILE A 23 3.98 -10.95 -16.57
CA ILE A 23 5.18 -10.85 -17.38
C ILE A 23 6.24 -11.84 -16.91
N PHE A 24 6.50 -11.91 -15.60
CA PHE A 24 7.47 -12.85 -15.05
C PHE A 24 7.11 -14.32 -15.30
N ASN A 25 5.82 -14.66 -15.28
CA ASN A 25 5.39 -16.04 -15.46
C ASN A 25 5.29 -16.46 -16.94
N VAL A 26 4.95 -15.53 -17.84
CA VAL A 26 4.67 -15.83 -19.26
C VAL A 26 5.87 -15.56 -20.16
N LEU A 27 6.63 -14.49 -19.90
CA LEU A 27 7.61 -13.96 -20.86
C LEU A 27 9.06 -14.19 -20.45
N VAL A 28 9.33 -14.45 -19.16
CA VAL A 28 10.69 -14.64 -18.67
C VAL A 28 11.03 -16.14 -18.72
N PRO A 29 12.06 -16.56 -19.49
CA PRO A 29 12.49 -17.95 -19.51
C PRO A 29 12.90 -18.43 -18.11
N GLN A 30 12.62 -19.69 -17.77
CA GLN A 30 12.87 -20.23 -16.42
C GLN A 30 14.33 -20.09 -15.97
N GLU A 31 15.25 -20.08 -16.92
CA GLU A 31 16.70 -19.90 -16.72
C GLU A 31 17.03 -18.54 -16.09
N PHE A 32 16.26 -17.49 -16.42
CA PHE A 32 16.44 -16.14 -15.85
C PHE A 32 15.72 -15.98 -14.52
N THR A 33 14.58 -16.64 -14.30
CA THR A 33 13.88 -16.62 -13.00
C THR A 33 14.64 -17.37 -11.91
N ASN A 34 15.46 -18.35 -12.27
CA ASN A 34 16.29 -19.09 -11.32
C ASN A 34 17.55 -18.32 -10.89
N ASN A 35 17.78 -17.12 -11.44
CA ASN A 35 18.89 -16.29 -11.01
C ASN A 35 18.57 -15.62 -9.65
N PRO A 36 19.35 -15.89 -8.58
CA PRO A 36 19.10 -15.34 -7.25
C PRO A 36 19.06 -13.80 -7.20
N GLN A 37 19.79 -13.13 -8.09
CA GLN A 37 19.79 -11.67 -8.16
C GLN A 37 18.46 -11.13 -8.71
N VAL A 38 17.89 -11.79 -9.72
CA VAL A 38 16.61 -11.37 -10.33
C VAL A 38 15.47 -11.55 -9.34
N GLU A 39 15.47 -12.67 -8.60
CA GLU A 39 14.50 -12.91 -7.53
C GLU A 39 14.57 -11.83 -6.43
N LYS A 40 15.77 -11.50 -5.94
CA LYS A 40 15.97 -10.48 -4.91
C LYS A 40 15.50 -9.10 -5.38
N ILE A 41 15.81 -8.71 -6.61
CA ILE A 41 15.33 -7.45 -7.19
C ILE A 41 13.79 -7.46 -7.29
N GLY A 42 13.21 -8.57 -7.75
CA GLY A 42 11.76 -8.74 -7.81
C GLY A 42 11.10 -8.55 -6.44
N LEU A 43 11.60 -9.22 -5.40
CA LEU A 43 11.11 -9.07 -4.03
C LEU A 43 11.15 -7.63 -3.53
N ILE A 44 12.26 -6.93 -3.75
CA ILE A 44 12.41 -5.52 -3.36
C ILE A 44 11.39 -4.64 -4.08
N VAL A 45 11.23 -4.81 -5.40
CA VAL A 45 10.27 -4.04 -6.20
C VAL A 45 8.84 -4.29 -5.73
N TYR A 46 8.44 -5.54 -5.55
CA TYR A 46 7.11 -5.89 -5.06
C TYR A 46 6.85 -5.36 -3.65
N PHE A 47 7.85 -5.41 -2.78
CA PHE A 47 7.75 -4.88 -1.44
C PHE A 47 7.54 -3.35 -1.45
N VAL A 48 8.29 -2.62 -2.28
CA VAL A 48 8.10 -1.17 -2.43
C VAL A 48 6.71 -0.85 -2.98
N LEU A 49 6.25 -1.56 -4.02
CA LEU A 49 4.91 -1.38 -4.56
C LEU A 49 3.82 -1.69 -3.53
N PHE A 50 4.00 -2.73 -2.73
CA PHE A 50 3.12 -3.08 -1.62
C PHE A 50 3.06 -1.98 -0.56
N LEU A 51 4.21 -1.39 -0.18
CA LEU A 51 4.23 -0.26 0.74
C LEU A 51 3.47 0.93 0.14
N VAL A 52 3.74 1.33 -1.10
CA VAL A 52 3.02 2.42 -1.77
C VAL A 52 1.51 2.18 -1.74
N LEU A 53 1.07 0.96 -2.05
CA LEU A 53 -0.33 0.56 -1.99
C LEU A 53 -0.89 0.70 -0.56
N GLY A 54 -0.20 0.16 0.45
CA GLY A 54 -0.63 0.19 1.85
C GLY A 54 -0.81 1.62 2.38
N PHE A 55 0.15 2.51 2.11
CA PHE A 55 0.06 3.92 2.51
C PHE A 55 -1.02 4.66 1.74
N ALA A 56 -1.18 4.39 0.44
CA ALA A 56 -2.17 5.04 -0.40
C ALA A 56 -3.62 4.64 -0.08
N VAL A 57 -3.82 3.42 0.44
CA VAL A 57 -5.14 2.89 0.79
C VAL A 57 -5.80 3.69 1.92
N VAL A 58 -5.03 4.15 2.93
CA VAL A 58 -5.57 4.86 4.10
C VAL A 58 -6.51 6.02 3.75
N PRO A 59 -6.08 7.04 2.99
CA PRO A 59 -6.97 8.16 2.64
C PRO A 59 -8.10 7.77 1.69
N ILE A 60 -7.93 6.73 0.88
CA ILE A 60 -8.99 6.21 0.02
C ILE A 60 -10.11 5.63 0.88
N PHE A 61 -9.77 4.82 1.88
CA PHE A 61 -10.75 4.21 2.78
C PHE A 61 -11.47 5.25 3.64
N LEU A 62 -10.76 6.26 4.16
CA LEU A 62 -11.40 7.37 4.88
C LEU A 62 -12.40 8.10 3.99
N LYS A 63 -12.03 8.37 2.73
CA LYS A 63 -12.92 8.99 1.73
C LYS A 63 -14.17 8.15 1.48
N ILE A 64 -13.98 6.85 1.24
CA ILE A 64 -15.08 5.91 1.00
C ILE A 64 -15.99 5.88 2.23
N PHE A 65 -15.42 5.75 3.42
CA PHE A 65 -16.16 5.69 4.68
C PHE A 65 -17.10 6.88 4.83
N TYR A 66 -16.58 8.12 4.80
CA TYR A 66 -17.47 9.26 5.02
C TYR A 66 -18.45 9.48 3.85
N THR A 67 -18.07 9.12 2.62
CA THR A 67 -18.97 9.22 1.45
C THR A 67 -20.16 8.27 1.61
N LEU A 68 -19.92 7.05 2.10
CA LEU A 68 -20.98 6.08 2.39
C LEU A 68 -21.83 6.52 3.58
N GLN A 69 -21.22 7.01 4.66
CA GLN A 69 -21.97 7.53 5.82
C GLN A 69 -22.87 8.71 5.42
N ALA A 70 -22.40 9.61 4.55
CA ALA A 70 -23.21 10.71 4.04
C ALA A 70 -24.38 10.23 3.18
N LYS A 71 -24.18 9.20 2.35
CA LYS A 71 -25.27 8.59 1.54
C LYS A 71 -26.36 7.95 2.40
N ILE A 72 -26.01 7.43 3.58
CA ILE A 72 -26.95 6.80 4.51
C ILE A 72 -27.64 7.84 5.43
N GLY A 73 -27.22 9.11 5.39
CA GLY A 73 -27.76 10.18 6.22
C GLY A 73 -27.08 10.34 7.59
N ASN A 74 -25.98 9.62 7.83
CA ASN A 74 -25.24 9.61 9.11
C ASN A 74 -24.18 10.71 9.20
N GLN A 75 -24.20 11.70 8.31
CA GLN A 75 -23.18 12.75 8.24
C GLN A 75 -23.10 13.62 9.51
N ASP A 76 -24.21 13.75 10.24
CA ASP A 76 -24.32 14.59 11.43
C ASP A 76 -23.98 13.84 12.72
N LEU A 77 -23.68 12.54 12.63
CA LEU A 77 -23.20 11.78 13.78
C LEU A 77 -21.86 12.38 14.26
N PRO A 78 -21.70 12.64 15.57
CA PRO A 78 -20.49 13.28 16.11
C PRO A 78 -19.20 12.60 15.69
N LEU A 79 -19.21 11.26 15.64
CA LEU A 79 -18.05 10.46 15.23
C LEU A 79 -17.69 10.65 13.75
N VAL A 80 -18.68 10.66 12.85
CA VAL A 80 -18.45 10.84 11.40
C VAL A 80 -17.93 12.24 11.12
N LYS A 81 -18.49 13.24 11.80
CA LYS A 81 -18.05 14.63 11.73
C LYS A 81 -16.61 14.79 12.22
N TRP A 82 -16.28 14.20 13.38
CA TRP A 82 -14.93 14.23 13.93
C TRP A 82 -13.90 13.60 12.98
N ILE A 83 -14.21 12.42 12.42
CA ILE A 83 -13.33 11.75 11.44
C ILE A 83 -13.11 12.63 10.21
N ARG A 84 -14.17 13.29 9.71
CA ARG A 84 -14.08 14.19 8.55
C ARG A 84 -13.24 15.43 8.85
N GLU A 85 -13.36 16.00 10.04
CA GLU A 85 -12.60 17.17 10.48
C GLU A 85 -11.11 16.83 10.71
N HIS A 86 -10.81 15.60 11.13
CA HIS A 86 -9.44 15.14 11.45
C HIS A 86 -8.85 14.20 10.39
N ASP A 87 -9.39 14.17 9.17
CA ASP A 87 -8.99 13.26 8.08
C ASP A 87 -7.46 13.19 7.88
N GLN A 88 -6.80 14.35 7.85
CA GLN A 88 -5.34 14.42 7.70
C GLN A 88 -4.60 13.88 8.93
N GLY A 89 -5.07 14.21 10.13
CA GLY A 89 -4.47 13.74 11.37
C GLY A 89 -4.55 12.22 11.51
N ILE A 90 -5.71 11.64 11.19
CA ILE A 90 -5.90 10.18 11.17
C ILE A 90 -4.99 9.53 10.14
N THR A 91 -4.88 10.12 8.94
CA THR A 91 -4.00 9.60 7.89
C THR A 91 -2.53 9.59 8.35
N TYR A 92 -2.02 10.70 8.88
CA TYR A 92 -0.64 10.77 9.37
C TYR A 92 -0.39 9.85 10.55
N PHE A 93 -1.36 9.72 11.46
CA PHE A 93 -1.26 8.78 12.57
C PHE A 93 -1.14 7.34 12.08
N MET A 94 -1.95 6.95 11.09
CA MET A 94 -1.88 5.61 10.49
C MET A 94 -0.58 5.37 9.71
N TRP A 95 -0.11 6.36 8.98
CA TRP A 95 1.21 6.29 8.35
C TRP A 95 2.33 6.15 9.38
N GLY A 96 2.28 6.89 10.48
CA GLY A 96 3.23 6.75 11.59
C GLY A 96 3.21 5.35 12.17
N PHE A 97 2.02 4.77 12.37
CA PHE A 97 1.88 3.39 12.84
C PHE A 97 2.47 2.37 11.86
N PHE A 98 2.23 2.54 10.55
CA PHE A 98 2.83 1.69 9.52
C PHE A 98 4.35 1.83 9.47
N LEU A 99 4.88 3.04 9.58
CA LEU A 99 6.33 3.28 9.63
C LEU A 99 6.97 2.65 10.86
N LEU A 100 6.34 2.72 12.03
CA LEU A 100 6.83 2.06 13.24
C LEU A 100 6.85 0.54 13.08
N GLY A 101 5.76 -0.04 12.56
CA GLY A 101 5.72 -1.47 12.23
C GLY A 101 6.79 -1.87 11.22
N LEU A 102 7.01 -1.04 10.19
CA LEU A 102 8.04 -1.25 9.19
C LEU A 102 9.44 -1.22 9.81
N ILE A 103 9.75 -0.24 10.66
CA ILE A 103 11.06 -0.12 11.33
C ILE A 103 11.35 -1.35 12.19
N ILE A 104 10.33 -1.90 12.87
CA ILE A 104 10.47 -3.11 13.68
C ILE A 104 10.67 -4.36 12.81
N ALA A 105 9.93 -4.46 11.70
CA ALA A 105 9.98 -5.63 10.82
C ALA A 105 11.22 -5.64 9.89
N LEU A 106 11.74 -4.46 9.53
CA LEU A 106 12.78 -4.32 8.51
C LEU A 106 14.04 -5.13 8.79
N PRO A 107 14.61 -5.19 10.02
CA PRO A 107 15.78 -6.00 10.31
C PRO A 107 15.54 -7.50 10.09
N ALA A 108 14.34 -7.99 10.44
CA ALA A 108 13.98 -9.39 10.25
C ALA A 108 13.83 -9.74 8.76
N ILE A 109 13.21 -8.85 7.98
CA ILE A 109 13.07 -8.99 6.52
C ILE A 109 14.45 -9.02 5.86
N ILE A 110 15.31 -8.05 6.18
CA ILE A 110 16.68 -7.99 5.65
C ILE A 110 17.44 -9.26 6.02
N LYS A 111 17.37 -9.70 7.28
CA LYS A 111 18.05 -10.93 7.71
C LYS A 111 17.57 -12.14 6.90
N ASP A 112 16.27 -12.32 6.69
CA ASP A 112 15.75 -13.46 5.92
C ASP A 112 16.15 -13.41 4.44
N TRP A 113 16.18 -12.21 3.84
CA TRP A 113 16.53 -12.02 2.41
C TRP A 113 18.03 -12.15 2.11
N PHE A 114 18.90 -11.81 3.06
CA PHE A 114 20.35 -11.85 2.89
C PHE A 114 21.01 -13.07 3.53
N SER A 115 20.31 -13.81 4.41
CA SER A 115 20.80 -15.07 4.98
C SER A 115 20.44 -16.31 4.14
N LYS A 116 19.59 -16.14 3.12
CA LYS A 116 19.35 -17.12 2.04
C LYS A 116 20.13 -16.72 0.78
#